data_AF-A0A1V4TP28-F1
#
_entry.id   AF-A0A1V4TP28-F1
#
_cell.length_a   1.000
_cell.length_b   1.000
_cell.length_c   1.000
_cell.angle_alpha   90.00
_cell.angle_beta   90.00
_cell.angle_gamma   90.00
#
_symmetry.space_group_name_H-M   'P 1'
#
loop_
_entity.id
_entity.type
_entity.pdbx_description
1 polymer ?
#
loop_
_entity_poly.entity_id
_entity_poly.type
_entity_poly.pdbx_seq_one_letter_code
_entity_poly.pdbx_strand_id
1 'polypeptide(L)'
;MFIIMVLMLGAAFGFNPGEVLSQADNMIPPKLASGLLANDPSVPDFATLTSDEAISFVSAKLTGQNTALTPGTFAPNWMNTMALAAGLVFGTAGLPHVLTRYYTVRRPRDARTSTIGVLLMIGSFYIMTVFVGLGAMYVLYPDLMGYFLGGKSAIAQNMAVPLLAEHTGGEIMLGVAIGGAFCAILSTVAGLLITIGTTVSHDFYKEVINRKASDRREVMVAKLSIVIMGVMAVGISLGMADQNVSYLVTLAFGMAASIFFPVLFMSIWWRRYTRQGALATMIAGLVVSVVFVVATLSNVESVLGLPVLVNPALYSVPAAIAAGVLVSLVTKDVGDVDEFMRRAHSKTD
;
A
#
# COMPACT_ATOMS: atom_id res chain seq x y z
N MET A 1 -13.75 -4.85 -12.11
CA MET A 1 -12.63 -3.94 -12.46
C MET A 1 -12.11 -4.18 -13.87
N PHE A 2 -11.67 -5.40 -14.24
CA PHE A 2 -11.23 -5.71 -15.61
C PHE A 2 -12.30 -5.43 -16.69
N ILE A 3 -13.57 -5.75 -16.41
CA ILE A 3 -14.70 -5.45 -17.31
C ILE A 3 -14.92 -3.94 -17.46
N ILE A 4 -14.89 -3.19 -16.36
CA ILE A 4 -15.05 -1.72 -16.35
C ILE A 4 -13.95 -1.06 -17.20
N MET A 5 -12.73 -1.58 -17.12
CA MET A 5 -11.59 -1.11 -17.90
C MET A 5 -11.72 -1.40 -19.40
N VAL A 6 -12.11 -2.62 -19.80
CA VAL A 6 -12.33 -2.97 -21.22
C VAL A 6 -13.44 -2.09 -21.79
N LEU A 7 -14.54 -1.90 -21.05
CA LEU A 7 -15.63 -1.05 -21.47
C LEU A 7 -15.21 0.43 -21.55
N MET A 8 -14.37 0.90 -20.64
CA MET A 8 -13.89 2.29 -20.61
C MET A 8 -12.87 2.60 -21.71
N LEU A 9 -11.84 1.77 -21.89
CA LEU A 9 -10.91 1.89 -23.01
C LEU A 9 -11.65 1.79 -24.35
N GLY A 10 -12.66 0.93 -24.45
CA GLY A 10 -13.49 0.80 -25.63
C GLY A 10 -14.40 2.00 -25.90
N ALA A 11 -15.08 2.51 -24.87
CA ALA A 11 -16.08 3.57 -25.02
C ALA A 11 -15.47 4.96 -25.16
N ALA A 12 -14.37 5.25 -24.45
CA ALA A 12 -13.77 6.59 -24.44
C ALA A 12 -12.57 6.72 -25.40
N PHE A 13 -11.88 5.62 -25.73
CA PHE A 13 -10.61 5.65 -26.49
C PHE A 13 -10.54 4.60 -27.62
N GLY A 14 -11.67 3.97 -27.99
CA GLY A 14 -11.71 3.00 -29.10
C GLY A 14 -10.76 1.80 -28.95
N PHE A 15 -10.42 1.41 -27.72
CA PHE A 15 -9.39 0.41 -27.38
C PHE A 15 -7.95 0.77 -27.80
N ASN A 16 -7.65 2.05 -28.04
CA ASN A 16 -6.32 2.51 -28.43
C ASN A 16 -5.53 3.02 -27.21
N PRO A 17 -4.54 2.27 -26.70
CA PRO A 17 -3.72 2.73 -25.57
C PRO A 17 -2.88 3.96 -25.90
N GLY A 18 -2.57 4.18 -27.18
CA GLY A 18 -1.78 5.33 -27.63
C GLY A 18 -2.52 6.66 -27.43
N GLU A 19 -3.84 6.68 -27.61
CA GLU A 19 -4.67 7.87 -27.40
C GLU A 19 -4.78 8.25 -25.91
N VAL A 20 -4.85 7.25 -25.03
CA VAL A 20 -4.82 7.50 -23.58
C VAL A 20 -3.53 8.20 -23.18
N LEU A 21 -2.40 7.76 -23.75
CA LEU A 21 -1.09 8.35 -23.47
C LEU A 21 -0.96 9.75 -24.07
N SER A 22 -1.41 9.98 -25.31
CA SER A 22 -1.33 11.31 -25.91
C SER A 22 -2.20 12.34 -25.17
N GLN A 23 -3.40 11.95 -24.72
CA GLN A 23 -4.25 12.81 -23.92
C GLN A 23 -3.66 13.05 -22.52
N ALA A 24 -3.04 12.03 -21.91
CA ALA A 24 -2.32 12.19 -20.65
C ALA A 24 -1.12 13.14 -20.74
N ASP A 25 -0.44 13.20 -21.89
CA ASP A 25 0.67 14.12 -22.10
C ASP A 25 0.22 15.58 -22.17
N ASN A 26 -0.95 15.85 -22.75
CA ASN A 26 -1.49 17.21 -22.86
C ASN A 26 -2.21 17.70 -21.60
N MET A 27 -2.39 16.81 -20.61
CA MET A 27 -3.20 17.05 -19.42
C MET A 27 -2.33 17.32 -18.19
N ILE A 28 -2.68 18.36 -17.45
CA ILE A 28 -2.08 18.67 -16.15
C ILE A 28 -2.88 17.94 -15.06
N PRO A 29 -2.24 17.25 -14.09
CA PRO A 29 -2.96 16.54 -13.05
C PRO A 29 -3.96 17.42 -12.29
N PRO A 30 -5.23 16.98 -12.12
CA PRO A 30 -6.27 17.73 -11.43
C PRO A 30 -5.88 18.26 -10.03
N LYS A 31 -5.12 17.45 -9.27
CA LYS A 31 -4.65 17.87 -7.95
C LYS A 31 -3.67 19.06 -8.01
N LEU A 32 -2.82 19.10 -9.04
CA LEU A 32 -1.85 20.20 -9.22
C LEU A 32 -2.55 21.44 -9.76
N ALA A 33 -3.42 21.26 -10.76
CA ALA A 33 -4.16 22.35 -11.38
C ALA A 33 -5.06 23.07 -10.37
N SER A 34 -5.80 22.33 -9.53
CA SER A 34 -6.65 22.93 -8.50
C SER A 34 -5.86 23.73 -7.46
N GLY A 35 -4.67 23.26 -7.04
CA GLY A 35 -3.83 24.01 -6.11
C GLY A 35 -3.35 25.36 -6.68
N LEU A 36 -3.11 25.44 -7.98
CA LEU A 36 -2.65 26.66 -8.65
C LEU A 36 -3.82 27.59 -9.03
N LEU A 37 -5.00 27.02 -9.29
CA LEU A 37 -6.19 27.76 -9.72
C LEU A 37 -7.16 28.10 -8.57
N ALA A 38 -6.91 27.62 -7.35
CA ALA A 38 -7.80 27.79 -6.20
C ALA A 38 -8.20 29.25 -5.89
N ASN A 39 -7.31 30.21 -6.21
CA ASN A 39 -7.52 31.64 -5.93
C ASN A 39 -7.83 32.47 -7.17
N ASP A 40 -8.02 31.84 -8.33
CA ASP A 40 -8.17 32.55 -9.59
C ASP A 40 -9.65 32.80 -9.92
N PRO A 41 -10.11 34.07 -9.99
CA PRO A 41 -11.51 34.41 -10.22
C PRO A 41 -12.00 34.11 -11.65
N SER A 42 -11.12 33.74 -12.57
CA SER A 42 -11.47 33.40 -13.95
C SER A 42 -11.67 31.90 -14.18
N VAL A 43 -11.74 31.10 -13.11
CA VAL A 43 -12.05 29.67 -13.19
C VAL A 43 -13.54 29.48 -13.50
N PRO A 44 -13.90 28.85 -14.63
CA PRO A 44 -15.29 28.54 -14.96
C PRO A 44 -15.84 27.44 -14.05
N ASP A 45 -17.16 27.32 -14.00
CA ASP A 45 -17.80 26.17 -13.38
C ASP A 45 -17.54 24.92 -14.22
N PHE A 46 -16.59 24.10 -13.77
CA PHE A 46 -16.17 22.88 -14.46
C PHE A 46 -17.31 21.87 -14.64
N ALA A 47 -18.38 21.93 -13.84
CA ALA A 47 -19.53 21.04 -13.99
C ALA A 47 -20.29 21.24 -15.32
N THR A 48 -20.06 22.37 -16.01
CA THR A 48 -20.70 22.70 -17.30
C THR A 48 -19.83 22.42 -18.52
N LEU A 49 -18.57 22.05 -18.31
CA LEU A 49 -17.58 21.86 -19.37
C LEU A 49 -17.45 20.38 -19.76
N THR A 50 -17.17 20.15 -21.04
CA THR A 50 -16.69 18.84 -21.49
C THR A 50 -15.24 18.62 -21.06
N SER A 51 -14.79 17.35 -21.02
CA SER A 51 -13.42 17.02 -20.63
C SER A 51 -12.37 17.73 -21.48
N ASP A 52 -12.58 17.83 -22.80
CA ASP A 52 -11.68 18.51 -23.73
C ASP A 52 -11.61 20.03 -23.50
N GLU A 53 -12.75 20.67 -23.23
CA GLU A 53 -12.82 22.10 -22.91
C GLU A 53 -12.16 22.41 -21.56
N ALA A 54 -12.37 21.56 -20.56
CA ALA A 54 -11.77 21.71 -19.25
C ALA A 54 -10.24 21.53 -19.29
N ILE A 55 -9.75 20.52 -20.02
CA ILE A 55 -8.32 20.27 -20.19
C ILE A 55 -7.66 21.40 -20.97
N SER A 56 -8.24 21.83 -22.10
CA SER A 56 -7.68 22.92 -22.91
C SER A 56 -7.64 24.25 -22.15
N PHE A 57 -8.66 24.57 -21.35
CA PHE A 57 -8.64 25.75 -20.48
C PHE A 57 -7.48 25.71 -19.48
N VAL A 58 -7.30 24.58 -18.78
CA VAL A 58 -6.25 24.44 -17.78
C VAL A 58 -4.86 24.43 -18.44
N SER A 59 -4.69 23.69 -19.53
CA SER A 59 -3.41 23.59 -20.25
C SER A 59 -3.02 24.91 -20.92
N ALA A 60 -3.98 25.73 -21.38
CA ALA A 60 -3.71 27.08 -21.89
C ALA A 60 -3.25 28.04 -20.79
N LYS A 61 -3.72 27.83 -19.55
CA LYS A 61 -3.46 28.73 -18.43
C LYS A 61 -2.23 28.36 -17.60
N LEU A 62 -1.89 27.08 -17.56
CA LEU A 62 -0.78 26.52 -16.78
C LEU A 62 0.31 25.94 -17.69
N THR A 63 0.73 26.71 -18.70
CA THR A 63 1.79 26.29 -19.63
C THR A 63 3.11 26.04 -18.90
N GLY A 64 3.71 24.85 -19.09
CA GLY A 64 5.02 24.48 -18.53
C GLY A 64 4.99 23.75 -17.18
N GLN A 65 3.80 23.38 -16.69
CA GLN A 65 3.64 22.51 -15.52
C GLN A 65 3.78 21.03 -15.87
N ASN A 66 4.08 20.20 -14.86
CA ASN A 66 4.22 18.75 -15.02
C ASN A 66 2.92 18.13 -15.57
N THR A 67 3.07 17.35 -16.63
CA THR A 67 1.98 16.61 -17.28
C THR A 67 1.62 15.35 -16.49
N ALA A 68 0.48 14.72 -16.79
CA ALA A 68 0.05 13.51 -16.10
C ALA A 68 0.99 12.31 -16.33
N LEU A 69 1.80 12.34 -17.38
CA LEU A 69 2.86 11.36 -17.64
C LEU A 69 4.17 11.65 -16.90
N THR A 70 4.32 12.83 -16.29
CA THR A 70 5.58 13.20 -15.63
C THR A 70 5.82 12.28 -14.41
N PRO A 71 6.89 11.46 -14.42
CA PRO A 71 7.20 10.59 -13.29
C PRO A 71 7.60 11.41 -12.07
N GLY A 72 7.19 10.98 -10.87
CA GLY A 72 7.69 11.54 -9.61
C GLY A 72 6.87 12.69 -9.01
N THR A 73 5.67 13.00 -9.51
CA THR A 73 4.78 14.00 -8.86
C THR A 73 4.41 13.64 -7.41
N PHE A 74 4.39 12.34 -7.06
CA PHE A 74 4.18 11.86 -5.69
C PHE A 74 5.47 11.79 -4.85
N ALA A 75 6.64 11.73 -5.50
CA ALA A 75 7.95 11.63 -4.88
C ALA A 75 8.96 12.47 -5.70
N PRO A 76 8.95 13.80 -5.54
CA PRO A 76 9.68 14.70 -6.44
C PRO A 76 11.21 14.56 -6.33
N ASN A 77 11.70 14.11 -5.17
CA ASN A 77 13.12 13.91 -4.91
C ASN A 77 13.52 12.45 -5.09
N TRP A 78 14.71 12.20 -5.64
CA TRP A 78 15.28 10.85 -5.77
C TRP A 78 15.26 10.05 -4.46
N MET A 79 15.54 10.70 -3.32
CA MET A 79 15.46 10.08 -2.00
C MET A 79 14.05 9.62 -1.63
N ASN A 80 13.02 10.40 -1.98
CA ASN A 80 11.62 10.02 -1.76
C ASN A 80 11.23 8.82 -2.65
N THR A 81 11.69 8.80 -3.89
CA THR A 81 11.45 7.67 -4.80
C THR A 81 12.12 6.39 -4.30
N MET A 82 13.36 6.48 -3.83
CA MET A 82 14.07 5.35 -3.22
C MET A 82 13.41 4.89 -1.93
N ALA A 83 12.93 5.81 -1.09
CA ALA A 83 12.22 5.46 0.13
C ALA A 83 10.90 4.75 -0.15
N LEU A 84 10.14 5.23 -1.13
CA LEU A 84 8.90 4.60 -1.57
C LEU A 84 9.16 3.22 -2.18
N ALA A 85 10.16 3.09 -3.04
CA ALA A 85 10.57 1.81 -3.62
C ALA A 85 11.02 0.82 -2.54
N ALA A 86 11.88 1.25 -1.62
CA ALA A 86 12.35 0.43 -0.50
C ALA A 86 11.18 0.00 0.40
N GLY A 87 10.27 0.92 0.73
CA GLY A 87 9.09 0.63 1.55
C GLY A 87 8.16 -0.39 0.90
N LEU A 88 7.93 -0.30 -0.42
CA LEU A 88 7.08 -1.27 -1.14
C LEU A 88 7.77 -2.63 -1.31
N VAL A 89 9.05 -2.66 -1.70
CA VAL A 89 9.78 -3.91 -1.94
C VAL A 89 10.05 -4.66 -0.64
N PHE A 90 10.60 -3.98 0.37
CA PHE A 90 10.87 -4.62 1.66
C PHE A 90 9.59 -4.83 2.47
N GLY A 91 8.58 -3.98 2.29
CA GLY A 91 7.27 -4.14 2.93
C GLY A 91 6.57 -5.40 2.44
N THR A 92 6.50 -5.62 1.12
CA THR A 92 5.93 -6.85 0.56
C THR A 92 6.69 -8.10 1.00
N ALA A 93 8.02 -8.05 1.03
CA ALA A 93 8.85 -9.17 1.47
C ALA A 93 8.72 -9.50 2.96
N GLY A 94 8.42 -8.51 3.80
CA GLY A 94 8.34 -8.66 5.26
C GLY A 94 7.03 -9.25 5.77
N LEU A 95 5.97 -9.32 4.97
CA LEU A 95 4.62 -9.62 5.45
C LEU A 95 4.40 -11.11 5.78
N PRO A 96 4.19 -11.50 7.06
CA PRO A 96 4.13 -12.90 7.47
C PRO A 96 2.97 -13.69 6.85
N HIS A 97 1.87 -13.02 6.53
CA HIS A 97 0.67 -13.65 5.97
C HIS A 97 0.88 -14.23 4.56
N VAL A 98 1.91 -13.77 3.84
CA VAL A 98 2.29 -14.35 2.54
C VAL A 98 3.15 -15.60 2.77
N LEU A 99 4.08 -15.54 3.74
CA LEU A 99 4.98 -16.65 4.08
C LEU A 99 4.22 -17.88 4.59
N THR A 100 3.21 -17.68 5.45
CA THR A 100 2.43 -18.80 6.00
C THR A 100 1.69 -19.61 4.94
N ARG A 101 1.32 -19.00 3.81
CA ARG A 101 0.69 -19.71 2.69
C ARG A 101 1.64 -20.69 2.03
N TYR A 102 2.93 -20.36 1.91
CA TYR A 102 3.94 -21.27 1.33
C TYR A 102 4.13 -22.54 2.16
N TYR A 103 3.97 -22.46 3.48
CA TYR A 103 4.09 -23.63 4.37
C TYR A 103 2.95 -24.65 4.24
N THR A 104 1.85 -24.28 3.56
CA THR A 104 0.74 -25.22 3.32
C THR A 104 0.89 -26.00 2.01
N VAL A 105 1.88 -25.66 1.18
CA VAL A 105 2.10 -26.31 -0.12
C VAL A 105 2.91 -27.60 0.06
N ARG A 106 2.39 -28.70 -0.50
CA ARG A 106 2.98 -30.05 -0.35
C ARG A 106 4.33 -30.24 -1.05
N ARG A 107 4.61 -29.48 -2.12
CA ARG A 107 5.83 -29.62 -2.93
C ARG A 107 6.43 -28.26 -3.28
N PRO A 108 7.76 -28.08 -3.15
CA PRO A 108 8.44 -26.82 -3.49
C PRO A 108 8.25 -26.37 -4.95
N ARG A 109 8.12 -27.32 -5.89
CA ARG A 109 7.91 -27.01 -7.32
C ARG A 109 6.57 -26.31 -7.56
N ASP A 110 5.50 -26.80 -6.92
CA ASP A 110 4.15 -26.25 -7.07
C ASP A 110 4.06 -24.83 -6.49
N ALA A 111 4.78 -24.57 -5.40
CA ALA A 111 4.90 -23.24 -4.81
C ALA A 111 5.54 -22.23 -5.76
N ARG A 112 6.59 -22.61 -6.51
CA ARG A 112 7.25 -21.74 -7.49
C ARG A 112 6.35 -21.43 -8.68
N THR A 113 5.69 -22.44 -9.24
CA THR A 113 4.77 -22.24 -10.37
C THR A 113 3.59 -21.35 -9.96
N SER A 114 3.04 -21.56 -8.76
CA SER A 114 1.99 -20.70 -8.20
C SER A 114 2.48 -19.26 -8.04
N THR A 115 3.70 -19.06 -7.53
CA THR A 115 4.30 -17.73 -7.37
C THR A 115 4.45 -17.01 -8.70
N ILE A 116 4.92 -17.70 -9.74
CA ILE A 116 5.06 -17.12 -11.09
C ILE A 116 3.70 -16.71 -11.64
N GLY A 117 2.68 -17.57 -11.51
CA GLY A 117 1.32 -17.25 -11.95
C GLY A 117 0.75 -16.03 -11.23
N VAL A 118 0.93 -15.94 -9.91
CA VAL A 118 0.50 -14.79 -9.11
C VAL A 118 1.27 -13.53 -9.51
N LEU A 119 2.59 -13.62 -9.73
CA LEU A 119 3.40 -12.48 -10.13
C LEU A 119 3.00 -11.94 -11.50
N LEU A 120 2.71 -12.83 -12.47
CA LEU A 120 2.18 -12.43 -13.78
C LEU A 120 0.80 -11.79 -13.68
N MET A 121 -0.08 -12.33 -12.84
CA MET A 121 -1.43 -11.78 -12.63
C MET A 121 -1.37 -10.39 -11.99
N ILE A 122 -0.53 -10.20 -10.96
CA ILE A 122 -0.32 -8.91 -10.30
C ILE A 122 0.37 -7.92 -11.23
N GLY A 123 1.40 -8.35 -11.96
CA GLY A 123 2.13 -7.51 -12.91
C GLY A 123 1.23 -7.00 -14.04
N SER A 124 0.44 -7.90 -14.63
CA SER A 124 -0.59 -7.54 -15.60
C SER A 124 -1.58 -6.53 -15.01
N PHE A 125 -2.09 -6.80 -13.81
CA PHE A 125 -3.00 -5.89 -13.11
C PHE A 125 -2.40 -4.49 -12.89
N TYR A 126 -1.14 -4.37 -12.46
CA TYR A 126 -0.51 -3.06 -12.24
C TYR A 126 -0.28 -2.27 -13.54
N ILE A 127 0.07 -2.93 -14.64
CA ILE A 127 0.16 -2.25 -15.94
C ILE A 127 -1.22 -1.71 -16.31
N MET A 128 -2.27 -2.51 -16.10
CA MET A 128 -3.64 -2.13 -16.42
C MET A 128 -4.15 -0.95 -15.57
N THR A 129 -3.84 -0.91 -14.27
CA THR A 129 -4.30 0.17 -13.39
C THR A 129 -3.71 1.53 -13.76
N VAL A 130 -2.51 1.59 -14.35
CA VAL A 130 -1.94 2.83 -14.86
C VAL A 130 -2.81 3.42 -15.97
N PHE A 131 -3.20 2.61 -16.96
CA PHE A 131 -4.08 3.07 -18.05
C PHE A 131 -5.46 3.47 -17.54
N VAL A 132 -6.04 2.71 -16.60
CA VAL A 132 -7.32 3.07 -15.98
C VAL A 132 -7.21 4.39 -15.23
N GLY A 133 -6.13 4.61 -14.48
CA GLY A 133 -5.92 5.85 -13.73
C GLY A 133 -5.80 7.08 -14.63
N LEU A 134 -5.00 6.99 -15.69
CA LEU A 134 -4.84 8.07 -16.68
C LEU A 134 -6.14 8.35 -17.44
N GLY A 135 -6.80 7.28 -17.90
CA GLY A 135 -8.08 7.37 -18.58
C GLY A 135 -9.19 7.95 -17.71
N ALA A 136 -9.28 7.52 -16.44
CA ALA A 136 -10.23 8.07 -15.48
C ALA A 136 -9.99 9.57 -15.24
N MET A 137 -8.72 9.97 -15.18
CA MET A 137 -8.33 11.37 -14.99
C MET A 137 -8.78 12.24 -16.15
N TYR A 138 -8.72 11.74 -17.39
CA TYR A 138 -9.23 12.44 -18.58
C TYR A 138 -10.77 12.53 -18.57
N VAL A 139 -11.46 11.39 -18.45
CA VAL A 139 -12.93 11.35 -18.54
C VAL A 139 -13.56 12.17 -17.42
N LEU A 140 -13.07 12.01 -16.18
CA LEU A 140 -13.61 12.68 -15.00
C LEU A 140 -12.95 14.03 -14.71
N TYR A 141 -12.15 14.58 -15.64
CA TYR A 141 -11.42 15.82 -15.41
C TYR A 141 -12.27 16.97 -14.83
N PRO A 142 -13.46 17.30 -15.39
CA PRO A 142 -14.32 18.36 -14.85
C PRO A 142 -14.81 18.05 -13.42
N ASP A 143 -15.26 16.82 -13.17
CA ASP A 143 -15.74 16.40 -11.85
C ASP A 143 -14.62 16.44 -10.80
N LEU A 144 -13.44 15.96 -11.17
CA LEU A 144 -12.25 15.98 -10.31
C LEU A 144 -11.85 17.43 -9.98
N MET A 145 -11.89 18.34 -10.95
CA MET A 145 -11.68 19.78 -10.70
C MET A 145 -12.68 20.34 -9.70
N GLY A 146 -13.98 20.08 -9.90
CA GLY A 146 -15.04 20.50 -8.99
C GLY A 146 -14.83 19.98 -7.57
N TYR A 147 -14.47 18.71 -7.41
CA TYR A 147 -14.19 18.13 -6.09
C TYR A 147 -12.95 18.72 -5.42
N PHE A 148 -11.86 18.95 -6.16
CA PHE A 148 -10.66 19.54 -5.58
C PHE A 148 -10.88 21.00 -5.15
N LEU A 149 -11.51 21.82 -6.00
CA LEU A 149 -11.81 23.22 -5.70
C LEU A 149 -12.86 23.35 -4.58
N GLY A 150 -13.82 22.43 -4.51
CA GLY A 150 -14.80 22.34 -3.43
C GLY A 150 -14.27 21.77 -2.11
N GLY A 151 -12.96 21.54 -1.99
CA GLY A 151 -12.32 21.00 -0.78
C GLY A 151 -12.54 19.51 -0.53
N LYS A 152 -13.22 18.79 -1.43
CA LYS A 152 -13.54 17.35 -1.34
C LYS A 152 -12.44 16.47 -1.96
N SER A 153 -11.19 16.75 -1.61
CA SER A 153 -10.02 16.07 -2.19
C SER A 153 -10.02 14.55 -2.00
N ALA A 154 -10.58 14.06 -0.88
CA ALA A 154 -10.66 12.63 -0.57
C ALA A 154 -11.51 11.86 -1.59
N ILE A 155 -12.66 12.44 -1.98
CA ILE A 155 -13.56 11.85 -2.96
C ILE A 155 -12.86 11.78 -4.32
N ALA A 156 -12.24 12.89 -4.76
CA ALA A 156 -11.52 12.94 -6.02
C ALA A 156 -10.40 11.89 -6.13
N GLN A 157 -9.73 11.59 -5.02
CA GLN A 157 -8.59 10.67 -5.01
C GLN A 157 -8.98 9.21 -4.80
N ASN A 158 -9.98 8.94 -3.96
CA ASN A 158 -10.32 7.58 -3.55
C ASN A 158 -11.50 6.99 -4.35
N MET A 159 -12.32 7.81 -5.02
CA MET A 159 -13.54 7.37 -5.72
C MET A 159 -13.41 7.36 -7.26
N ALA A 160 -12.19 7.43 -7.80
CA ALA A 160 -11.97 7.44 -9.25
C ALA A 160 -12.64 6.25 -9.97
N VAL A 161 -12.54 5.03 -9.42
CA VAL A 161 -13.11 3.83 -10.05
C VAL A 161 -14.65 3.80 -9.98
N PRO A 162 -15.31 4.04 -8.83
CA PRO A 162 -16.77 4.19 -8.77
C PRO A 162 -17.31 5.31 -9.67
N LEU A 163 -16.73 6.51 -9.63
CA LEU A 163 -17.15 7.65 -10.45
C LEU A 163 -17.03 7.32 -11.94
N LEU A 164 -15.96 6.63 -12.33
CA LEU A 164 -15.78 6.19 -13.71
C LEU A 164 -16.83 5.15 -14.13
N ALA A 165 -17.16 4.21 -13.24
CA ALA A 165 -18.18 3.21 -13.49
C ALA A 165 -19.56 3.85 -13.70
N GLU A 166 -19.91 4.83 -12.86
CA GLU A 166 -21.13 5.62 -12.99
C GLU A 166 -21.16 6.40 -14.33
N HIS A 167 -20.08 7.07 -14.69
CA HIS A 167 -20.00 7.85 -15.92
C HIS A 167 -20.11 6.98 -17.19
N THR A 168 -19.56 5.77 -17.17
CA THR A 168 -19.51 4.89 -18.36
C THR A 168 -20.74 3.99 -18.52
N GLY A 169 -21.41 3.61 -17.43
CA GLY A 169 -22.50 2.64 -17.49
C GLY A 169 -23.61 2.85 -16.48
N GLY A 170 -23.70 4.05 -15.89
CA GLY A 170 -24.75 4.45 -14.96
C GLY A 170 -24.77 3.64 -13.67
N GLU A 171 -25.93 3.61 -13.02
CA GLU A 171 -26.14 2.97 -11.72
C GLU A 171 -25.83 1.47 -11.71
N ILE A 172 -26.07 0.77 -12.83
CA ILE A 172 -25.81 -0.67 -12.93
C ILE A 172 -24.31 -0.93 -12.86
N MET A 173 -23.52 -0.18 -13.63
CA MET A 173 -22.06 -0.35 -13.65
C MET A 173 -21.43 0.09 -12.33
N LEU A 174 -21.95 1.17 -11.73
CA LEU A 174 -21.60 1.59 -10.37
C LEU A 174 -21.85 0.47 -9.36
N GLY A 175 -23.03 -0.15 -9.38
CA GLY A 175 -23.39 -1.26 -8.51
C GLY A 175 -22.47 -2.48 -8.68
N VAL A 176 -22.13 -2.85 -9.92
CA VAL A 176 -21.17 -3.92 -10.21
C VAL A 176 -19.76 -3.57 -9.71
N ALA A 177 -19.32 -2.32 -9.89
CA ALA A 177 -18.01 -1.86 -9.44
C ALA A 177 -17.88 -1.90 -7.92
N ILE A 178 -18.84 -1.30 -7.22
CA ILE A 178 -18.89 -1.25 -5.76
C ILE A 178 -19.05 -2.66 -5.19
N GLY A 179 -19.98 -3.47 -5.72
CA GLY A 179 -20.17 -4.86 -5.29
C GLY A 179 -18.90 -5.70 -5.43
N GLY A 180 -18.20 -5.59 -6.56
CA GLY A 180 -16.92 -6.25 -6.77
C GLY A 180 -15.83 -5.77 -5.80
N ALA A 181 -15.74 -4.47 -5.54
CA ALA A 181 -14.80 -3.91 -4.57
C ALA A 181 -15.10 -4.43 -3.15
N PHE A 182 -16.37 -4.46 -2.73
CA PHE A 182 -16.78 -5.03 -1.44
C PHE A 182 -16.41 -6.50 -1.31
N CYS A 183 -16.66 -7.32 -2.34
CA CYS A 183 -16.27 -8.73 -2.34
C CYS A 183 -14.75 -8.91 -2.15
N ALA A 184 -13.94 -8.12 -2.85
CA ALA A 184 -12.48 -8.18 -2.74
C ALA A 184 -11.97 -7.74 -1.35
N ILE A 185 -12.53 -6.66 -0.81
CA ILE A 185 -12.21 -6.16 0.53
C ILE A 185 -12.59 -7.19 1.58
N LEU A 186 -13.81 -7.71 1.56
CA LEU A 186 -14.29 -8.70 2.53
C LEU A 186 -13.47 -10.00 2.47
N SER A 187 -13.08 -10.45 1.28
CA SER A 187 -12.20 -11.62 1.11
C SER A 187 -10.85 -11.43 1.81
N THR A 188 -10.27 -10.23 1.70
CA THR A 188 -8.96 -9.91 2.31
C THR A 188 -9.08 -9.68 3.82
N VAL A 189 -10.07 -8.91 4.25
CA VAL A 189 -10.32 -8.56 5.65
C VAL A 189 -10.59 -9.81 6.48
N ALA A 190 -11.40 -10.75 5.98
CA ALA A 190 -11.65 -12.02 6.67
C ALA A 190 -10.35 -12.80 6.93
N GLY A 191 -9.46 -12.88 5.93
CA GLY A 191 -8.17 -13.55 6.09
C GLY A 191 -7.28 -12.89 7.14
N LEU A 192 -7.15 -11.56 7.10
CA LEU A 192 -6.34 -10.80 8.07
C LEU A 192 -6.91 -10.90 9.49
N LEU A 193 -8.23 -10.82 9.65
CA LEU A 193 -8.89 -10.97 10.95
C LEU A 193 -8.66 -12.36 11.54
N ILE A 194 -8.76 -13.42 10.73
CA ILE A 194 -8.45 -14.78 11.19
C ILE A 194 -7.00 -14.86 11.68
N THR A 195 -6.04 -14.32 10.93
CA THR A 195 -4.62 -14.28 11.33
C THR A 195 -4.44 -13.55 12.66
N ILE A 196 -5.08 -12.38 12.84
CA ILE A 196 -5.06 -11.64 14.10
C ILE A 196 -5.65 -12.50 15.24
N GLY A 197 -6.81 -13.13 15.00
CA GLY A 197 -7.46 -14.01 15.96
C GLY A 197 -6.56 -15.14 16.42
N THR A 198 -5.88 -15.81 15.49
CA THR A 198 -4.95 -16.92 15.79
C THR A 198 -3.70 -16.43 16.51
N THR A 199 -3.11 -15.30 16.10
CA THR A 199 -1.93 -14.75 16.76
C THR A 199 -2.24 -14.34 18.20
N VAL A 200 -3.40 -13.72 18.45
CA VAL A 200 -3.80 -13.36 19.81
C VAL A 200 -4.19 -14.60 20.63
N SER A 201 -4.91 -15.57 20.08
CA SER A 201 -5.35 -16.74 20.84
C SER A 201 -4.24 -17.74 21.12
N HIS A 202 -3.40 -18.03 20.14
CA HIS A 202 -2.38 -19.07 20.21
C HIS A 202 -1.04 -18.49 20.71
N ASP A 203 -0.52 -17.46 20.03
CA ASP A 203 0.83 -16.95 20.31
C ASP A 203 0.88 -16.11 21.59
N PHE A 204 -0.17 -15.35 21.88
CA PHE A 204 -0.25 -14.53 23.09
C PHE A 204 -1.00 -15.24 24.23
N TYR A 205 -2.27 -15.57 24.04
CA TYR A 205 -3.08 -16.10 25.13
C TYR A 205 -2.65 -17.51 25.55
N LYS A 206 -2.55 -18.47 24.63
CA LYS A 206 -2.18 -19.84 24.99
C LYS A 206 -0.72 -19.92 25.43
N GLU A 207 0.23 -19.41 24.65
CA GLU A 207 1.64 -19.61 24.97
C GLU A 207 2.21 -18.75 26.09
N VAL A 208 1.68 -17.53 26.28
CA VAL A 208 2.18 -16.60 27.30
C VAL A 208 1.30 -16.59 28.55
N ILE A 209 -0.03 -16.59 28.40
CA ILE A 209 -0.95 -16.40 29.54
C ILE A 209 -1.40 -17.74 30.15
N ASN A 210 -1.91 -18.67 29.33
CA ASN A 210 -2.50 -19.91 29.80
C ASN A 210 -2.23 -21.10 28.86
N ARG A 211 -1.09 -21.74 29.07
CA ARG A 211 -0.63 -22.91 28.28
C ARG A 211 -1.55 -24.11 28.33
N LYS A 212 -2.42 -24.20 29.35
CA LYS A 212 -3.37 -25.30 29.53
C LYS A 212 -4.80 -24.91 29.14
N ALA A 213 -4.97 -23.82 28.39
CA ALA A 213 -6.29 -23.42 27.90
C ALA A 213 -6.91 -24.52 27.04
N SER A 214 -8.19 -24.80 27.28
CA SER A 214 -8.95 -25.71 26.43
C SER A 214 -9.25 -25.08 25.07
N ASP A 215 -9.39 -25.91 24.03
CA ASP A 215 -9.65 -25.46 22.64
C ASP A 215 -10.90 -24.57 22.55
N ARG A 216 -11.93 -24.86 23.36
CA ARG A 216 -13.16 -24.03 23.41
C ARG A 216 -12.86 -22.61 23.89
N ARG A 217 -11.98 -22.44 24.88
CA ARG A 217 -11.58 -21.11 25.38
C ARG A 217 -10.69 -20.40 24.36
N GLU A 218 -9.79 -21.13 23.71
CA GLU A 218 -8.92 -20.57 22.66
C GLU A 218 -9.75 -19.99 21.50
N VAL A 219 -10.72 -20.76 20.98
CA VAL A 219 -11.62 -20.28 19.91
C VAL A 219 -12.46 -19.08 20.38
N MET A 220 -12.89 -19.06 21.64
CA MET A 220 -13.61 -17.91 22.20
C MET A 220 -12.74 -16.65 22.25
N VAL A 221 -11.49 -16.77 22.71
CA VAL A 221 -10.52 -15.67 22.72
C VAL A 221 -10.22 -15.20 21.30
N ALA A 222 -10.05 -16.11 20.34
CA ALA A 222 -9.84 -15.77 18.94
C ALA A 222 -11.02 -14.95 18.38
N LYS A 223 -12.26 -15.42 18.58
CA LYS A 223 -13.47 -14.71 18.13
C LYS A 223 -13.62 -13.33 18.77
N LEU A 224 -13.38 -13.22 20.08
CA LEU A 224 -13.44 -11.95 20.78
C LEU A 224 -12.37 -10.97 20.26
N SER A 225 -11.16 -11.45 20.03
CA SER A 225 -10.05 -10.66 19.48
C SER A 225 -10.39 -10.15 18.08
N ILE A 226 -10.98 -11.00 17.23
CA ILE A 226 -11.46 -10.60 15.89
C ILE A 226 -12.46 -9.44 15.99
N VAL A 227 -13.45 -9.54 16.88
CA VAL A 227 -14.48 -8.50 17.04
C VAL A 227 -13.86 -7.19 17.55
N ILE A 228 -13.03 -7.26 18.60
CA ILE A 228 -12.40 -6.06 19.18
C ILE A 228 -11.49 -5.38 18.16
N MET A 229 -10.63 -6.15 17.48
CA MET A 229 -9.71 -5.62 16.47
C MET A 229 -10.46 -5.08 15.25
N GLY A 230 -11.56 -5.73 14.84
CA GLY A 230 -12.44 -5.24 13.77
C GLY A 230 -13.09 -3.91 14.11
N VAL A 231 -13.65 -3.77 15.32
CA VAL A 231 -14.25 -2.51 15.78
C VAL A 231 -13.22 -1.39 15.84
N MET A 232 -12.02 -1.66 16.36
CA MET A 232 -10.93 -0.67 16.38
C MET A 232 -10.51 -0.27 14.96
N ALA A 233 -10.34 -1.23 14.05
CA ALA A 233 -9.97 -0.95 12.66
C ALA A 233 -11.03 -0.09 11.95
N VAL A 234 -12.32 -0.36 12.15
CA VAL A 234 -13.42 0.47 11.62
C VAL A 234 -13.38 1.87 12.21
N GLY A 235 -13.17 2.00 13.52
CA GLY A 235 -13.07 3.31 14.18
C GLY A 235 -11.92 4.18 13.63
N ILE A 236 -10.74 3.59 13.46
CA ILE A 236 -9.58 4.27 12.87
C ILE A 236 -9.86 4.63 11.40
N SER A 237 -10.44 3.70 10.63
CA SER A 237 -10.79 3.92 9.22
C SER A 237 -11.74 5.11 9.05
N LEU A 238 -12.78 5.22 9.89
CA LEU A 238 -13.71 6.35 9.87
C LEU A 238 -13.01 7.67 10.22
N GLY A 239 -12.08 7.66 11.19
CA GLY A 239 -11.27 8.84 11.53
C GLY A 239 -10.28 9.28 10.45
N MET A 240 -9.96 8.41 9.49
CA MET A 240 -9.04 8.68 8.39
C MET A 240 -9.73 8.69 7.01
N ALA A 241 -11.06 8.80 6.97
CA ALA A 241 -11.84 8.70 5.73
C ALA A 241 -11.50 9.80 4.70
N ASP A 242 -11.05 10.96 5.17
CA ASP A 242 -10.66 12.10 4.32
C ASP A 242 -9.23 12.02 3.77
N GLN A 243 -8.48 10.97 4.15
CA GLN A 243 -7.10 10.79 3.72
C GLN A 243 -7.01 10.00 2.42
N ASN A 244 -5.95 10.24 1.66
CA ASN A 244 -5.65 9.46 0.47
C ASN A 244 -5.25 8.03 0.88
N VAL A 245 -5.96 7.02 0.37
CA VAL A 245 -5.71 5.62 0.73
C VAL A 245 -4.30 5.18 0.29
N SER A 246 -3.82 5.60 -0.88
CA SER A 246 -2.46 5.29 -1.36
C SER A 246 -1.37 5.86 -0.44
N TYR A 247 -1.61 7.04 0.14
CA TYR A 247 -0.70 7.63 1.12
C TYR A 247 -0.66 6.82 2.42
N LEU A 248 -1.83 6.43 2.96
CA LEU A 248 -1.90 5.58 4.16
C LEU A 248 -1.23 4.22 3.95
N VAL A 249 -1.47 3.59 2.80
CA VAL A 249 -0.84 2.32 2.42
C VAL A 249 0.67 2.48 2.34
N THR A 250 1.18 3.59 1.80
CA THR A 250 2.63 3.85 1.73
C THR A 250 3.25 3.87 3.13
N LEU A 251 2.64 4.57 4.08
CA LEU A 251 3.12 4.62 5.47
C LEU A 251 3.06 3.24 6.15
N ALA A 252 1.97 2.50 5.94
CA ALA A 252 1.79 1.15 6.49
C ALA A 252 2.86 0.17 5.98
N PHE A 253 3.14 0.19 4.67
CA PHE A 253 4.20 -0.62 4.06
C PHE A 253 5.58 -0.22 4.55
N GLY A 254 5.83 1.08 4.76
CA GLY A 254 7.06 1.56 5.38
C GLY A 254 7.28 1.01 6.78
N MET A 255 6.25 1.02 7.64
CA MET A 255 6.33 0.41 8.97
C MET A 255 6.55 -1.10 8.90
N ALA A 256 5.80 -1.81 8.05
CA ALA A 256 5.96 -3.25 7.86
C ALA A 256 7.38 -3.63 7.38
N ALA A 257 7.90 -2.89 6.41
CA ALA A 257 9.28 -3.02 5.92
C ALA A 257 10.29 -2.86 7.04
N SER A 258 10.06 -1.92 7.96
CA SER A 258 11.00 -1.60 9.04
C SER A 258 11.08 -2.68 10.11
N ILE A 259 9.95 -3.32 10.42
CA ILE A 259 9.84 -4.25 11.54
C ILE A 259 10.18 -5.67 11.08
N PHE A 260 9.55 -6.14 10.01
CA PHE A 260 9.58 -7.56 9.67
C PHE A 260 10.73 -7.94 8.75
N PHE A 261 11.00 -7.13 7.72
CA PHE A 261 12.00 -7.48 6.72
C PHE A 261 13.41 -7.64 7.32
N PRO A 262 13.96 -6.69 8.11
CA PRO A 262 15.26 -6.83 8.76
C PRO A 262 15.39 -8.11 9.59
N VAL A 263 14.34 -8.45 10.34
CA VAL A 263 14.33 -9.62 11.21
C VAL A 263 14.37 -10.90 10.41
N LEU A 264 13.49 -11.01 9.41
CA LEU A 264 13.43 -12.18 8.53
C LEU A 264 14.73 -12.33 7.74
N PHE A 265 15.24 -11.23 7.17
CA PHE A 265 16.49 -11.21 6.42
C PHE A 265 17.67 -11.66 7.28
N MET A 266 17.87 -11.06 8.45
CA MET A 266 18.96 -11.47 9.32
C MET A 266 18.80 -12.91 9.85
N SER A 267 17.57 -13.36 10.11
CA SER A 267 17.33 -14.73 10.58
C SER A 267 17.70 -15.82 9.59
N ILE A 268 17.57 -15.55 8.28
CA ILE A 268 17.88 -16.53 7.22
C ILE A 268 19.35 -16.49 6.85
N TRP A 269 19.93 -15.29 6.70
CA TRP A 269 21.26 -15.14 6.12
C TRP A 269 22.39 -14.90 7.12
N TRP A 270 22.09 -14.57 8.39
CA TRP A 270 23.12 -14.24 9.36
C TRP A 270 23.22 -15.25 10.50
N ARG A 271 24.30 -16.05 10.47
CA ARG A 271 24.50 -17.14 11.44
C ARG A 271 24.68 -16.72 12.89
N ARG A 272 25.08 -15.47 13.14
CA ARG A 272 25.29 -14.95 14.50
C ARG A 272 24.08 -14.21 15.05
N TYR A 273 22.94 -14.26 14.36
CA TYR A 273 21.77 -13.52 14.78
C TYR A 273 21.17 -14.14 16.05
N THR A 274 21.03 -13.31 17.09
CA THR A 274 20.60 -13.76 18.41
C THR A 274 19.14 -13.41 18.67
N ARG A 275 18.52 -14.07 19.68
CA ARG A 275 17.17 -13.71 20.13
C ARG A 275 17.07 -12.24 20.56
N GLN A 276 18.07 -11.74 21.29
CA GLN A 276 18.09 -10.33 21.72
C GLN A 276 18.29 -9.38 20.55
N GLY A 277 19.13 -9.75 19.58
CA GLY A 277 19.27 -9.03 18.31
C GLY A 277 17.95 -8.95 17.55
N ALA A 278 17.16 -10.02 17.54
CA ALA A 278 15.84 -10.03 16.93
C ALA A 278 14.86 -9.07 17.59
N LEU A 279 14.81 -9.05 18.92
CA LEU A 279 14.00 -8.09 19.66
C LEU A 279 14.45 -6.64 19.41
N ALA A 280 15.75 -6.38 19.45
CA ALA A 280 16.32 -5.06 19.21
C ALA A 280 16.00 -4.55 17.79
N THR A 281 16.07 -5.43 16.80
CA THR A 281 15.71 -5.13 15.41
C THR A 281 14.24 -4.71 15.29
N MET A 282 13.32 -5.49 15.87
CA MET A 282 11.89 -5.18 15.84
C MET A 282 11.58 -3.86 16.54
N ILE A 283 12.14 -3.65 17.74
CA ILE A 283 11.91 -2.44 18.53
C ILE A 283 12.48 -1.21 17.81
N ALA A 284 13.72 -1.27 17.31
CA ALA A 284 14.32 -0.17 16.57
C ALA A 284 13.55 0.15 15.29
N GLY A 285 13.17 -0.88 14.52
CA GLY A 285 12.35 -0.72 13.32
C GLY A 285 11.01 -0.07 13.61
N LEU A 286 10.31 -0.50 14.66
CA LEU A 286 9.04 0.08 15.09
C LEU A 286 9.21 1.53 15.55
N VAL A 287 10.14 1.80 16.47
CA VAL A 287 10.33 3.14 17.05
C VAL A 287 10.73 4.14 15.97
N VAL A 288 11.73 3.83 15.15
CA VAL A 288 12.20 4.75 14.11
C VAL A 288 11.10 4.98 13.07
N SER A 289 10.40 3.93 12.63
CA SER A 289 9.31 4.10 11.65
C SER A 289 8.14 4.90 12.20
N VAL A 290 7.72 4.68 13.45
CA VAL A 290 6.65 5.46 14.09
C VAL A 290 7.05 6.92 14.24
N VAL A 291 8.28 7.21 14.66
CA VAL A 291 8.77 8.60 14.78
C VAL A 291 8.69 9.32 13.44
N PHE A 292 9.18 8.69 12.36
CA PHE A 292 9.11 9.29 11.02
C PHE A 292 7.67 9.40 10.52
N VAL A 293 6.81 8.41 10.73
CA VAL A 293 5.38 8.46 10.35
C VAL A 293 4.66 9.59 11.07
N VAL A 294 4.86 9.75 12.38
CA VAL A 294 4.27 10.84 13.15
C VAL A 294 4.81 12.19 12.66
N ALA A 295 6.10 12.28 12.33
CA ALA A 295 6.69 13.49 11.77
C ALA A 295 6.07 13.83 10.39
N THR A 296 5.87 12.84 9.51
CA THR A 296 5.19 13.05 8.22
C THR A 296 3.75 13.52 8.42
N LEU A 297 3.01 12.92 9.36
CA LEU A 297 1.63 13.34 9.66
C LEU A 297 1.54 14.72 10.32
N SER A 298 2.59 15.14 11.02
CA SER A 298 2.66 16.44 11.70
C SER A 298 3.26 17.56 10.82
N ASN A 299 3.53 17.28 9.54
CA ASN A 299 4.20 18.20 8.60
C ASN A 299 5.56 18.72 9.11
N VAL A 300 6.30 17.90 9.85
CA VAL A 300 7.66 18.23 10.29
C VAL A 300 8.63 17.95 9.16
N GLU A 301 9.47 18.92 8.81
CA GLU A 301 10.39 18.79 7.66
C GLU A 301 11.62 17.91 7.96
N SER A 302 12.10 17.91 9.21
CA SER A 302 13.26 17.11 9.60
C SER A 302 13.19 16.61 11.04
N VAL A 303 13.74 15.41 11.26
CA VAL A 303 13.91 14.80 12.58
C VAL A 303 15.39 14.51 12.76
N LEU A 304 15.99 15.07 13.82
CA LEU A 304 17.42 14.89 14.14
C LEU A 304 18.37 15.25 12.96
N GLY A 305 17.99 16.25 12.15
CA GLY A 305 18.75 16.68 10.97
C GLY A 305 18.57 15.80 9.73
N LEU A 306 17.76 14.73 9.80
CA LEU A 306 17.38 13.92 8.65
C LEU A 306 16.06 14.44 8.06
N PRO A 307 15.96 14.61 6.73
CA PRO A 307 14.72 15.05 6.10
C PRO A 307 13.63 13.99 6.27
N VAL A 308 12.40 14.42 6.53
CA VAL A 308 11.25 13.51 6.59
C VAL A 308 10.85 13.13 5.18
N LEU A 309 10.94 11.84 4.87
CA LEU A 309 10.60 11.28 3.56
C LEU A 309 9.14 10.82 3.53
N VAL A 310 8.63 10.60 2.31
CA VAL A 310 7.28 10.06 2.07
C VAL A 310 7.10 8.65 2.66
N ASN A 311 8.19 7.91 2.85
CA ASN A 311 8.19 6.59 3.45
C ASN A 311 9.36 6.46 4.46
N PRO A 312 9.13 5.93 5.68
CA PRO A 312 10.19 5.81 6.68
C PRO A 312 11.27 4.78 6.33
N ALA A 313 10.98 3.82 5.43
CA ALA A 313 11.78 2.62 5.22
C ALA A 313 13.26 2.88 4.91
N LEU A 314 13.58 3.99 4.23
CA LEU A 314 14.97 4.30 3.88
C LEU A 314 15.87 4.51 5.10
N TYR A 315 15.32 5.00 6.21
CA TYR A 315 16.06 5.22 7.45
C TYR A 315 15.82 4.13 8.48
N SER A 316 14.56 3.70 8.62
CA SER A 316 14.19 2.72 9.65
C SER A 316 14.69 1.32 9.36
N VAL A 317 14.79 0.89 8.09
CA VAL A 317 15.32 -0.44 7.73
C VAL A 317 16.81 -0.55 8.08
N PRO A 318 17.70 0.37 7.64
CA PRO A 318 19.10 0.35 8.08
C PRO A 318 19.28 0.48 9.59
N ALA A 319 18.49 1.34 10.25
CA ALA A 319 18.54 1.50 11.71
C ALA A 319 18.18 0.20 12.44
N ALA A 320 17.14 -0.51 11.98
CA ALA A 320 16.75 -1.81 12.53
C ALA A 320 17.86 -2.85 12.35
N ILE A 321 18.45 -2.94 11.16
CA ILE A 321 19.58 -3.84 10.88
C ILE A 321 20.77 -3.49 11.78
N ALA A 322 21.14 -2.22 11.89
CA ALA A 322 22.25 -1.78 12.74
C ALA A 322 22.03 -2.14 14.21
N ALA A 323 20.83 -1.91 14.75
CA ALA A 323 20.47 -2.30 16.12
C ALA A 323 20.58 -3.82 16.32
N GLY A 324 20.05 -4.61 15.38
CA GLY A 324 20.17 -6.07 15.39
C GLY A 324 21.61 -6.54 15.35
N VAL A 325 22.44 -5.88 14.55
CA VAL A 325 23.87 -6.20 14.42
C VAL A 325 24.61 -5.92 15.71
N LEU A 326 24.47 -4.71 16.26
CA LEU A 326 25.15 -4.30 17.48
C LEU A 326 24.78 -5.21 18.66
N VAL A 327 23.50 -5.50 18.85
CA VAL A 327 23.05 -6.36 19.96
C VAL A 327 23.48 -7.81 19.76
N SER A 328 23.43 -8.34 18.54
CA SER A 328 23.89 -9.71 18.27
C SER A 328 25.39 -9.90 18.42
N LEU A 329 26.20 -8.85 18.25
CA LEU A 329 27.65 -8.94 18.50
C LEU A 329 27.99 -9.00 19.99
N VAL A 330 27.15 -8.43 20.85
CA VAL A 330 27.36 -8.37 22.31
C VAL A 330 26.73 -9.57 23.02
N THR A 331 25.82 -10.28 22.35
CA THR A 331 25.04 -11.38 22.94
C THR A 331 25.46 -12.72 22.34
N LYS A 332 25.20 -13.82 23.06
CA LYS A 332 25.64 -15.18 22.69
C LYS A 332 24.49 -16.19 22.54
N ASP A 333 23.24 -15.73 22.65
CA ASP A 333 22.04 -16.57 22.54
C ASP A 333 21.71 -16.85 21.07
N VAL A 334 22.56 -17.67 20.45
CA VAL A 334 22.38 -18.21 19.09
C VAL A 334 21.73 -19.59 19.19
N GLY A 335 20.68 -19.84 18.39
CA GLY A 335 20.06 -21.15 18.30
C GLY A 335 20.95 -22.18 17.56
N ASP A 336 20.40 -23.36 17.26
CA ASP A 336 21.10 -24.38 16.45
C ASP A 336 21.07 -24.01 14.95
N VAL A 337 21.82 -22.97 14.62
CA VAL A 337 21.85 -22.33 13.31
C VAL A 337 22.44 -23.27 12.25
N ASP A 338 23.42 -24.08 12.61
CA ASP A 338 24.06 -24.98 11.65
C ASP A 338 23.14 -26.13 11.24
N GLU A 339 22.32 -26.66 12.16
CA GLU A 339 21.28 -27.63 11.81
C GLU A 339 20.19 -27.02 10.91
N PHE A 340 19.72 -25.81 11.24
CA PHE A 340 18.75 -25.08 10.43
C PHE A 340 19.29 -24.79 9.03
N MET A 341 20.48 -24.22 8.92
CA MET A 341 21.12 -23.87 7.65
C MET A 341 21.41 -25.10 6.79
N ARG A 342 21.76 -26.23 7.42
CA ARG A 342 21.95 -27.50 6.72
C ARG A 342 20.64 -28.02 6.14
N ARG A 343 19.53 -27.98 6.89
CA ARG A 343 18.20 -28.37 6.40
C ARG A 343 17.67 -27.43 5.32
N ALA A 344 17.81 -26.12 5.52
CA ALA A 344 17.30 -25.11 4.61
C ALA A 344 18.01 -25.11 3.24
N HIS A 345 19.29 -25.49 3.19
CA HIS A 345 20.10 -25.51 1.97
C HIS A 345 20.45 -26.91 1.44
N SER A 346 20.04 -27.98 2.13
CA SER A 346 20.20 -29.34 1.61
C SER A 346 19.26 -29.57 0.42
N LYS A 347 19.79 -30.07 -0.70
CA LYS A 347 19.02 -30.43 -1.91
C LYS A 347 18.15 -31.69 -1.76
N THR A 348 18.08 -32.27 -0.56
CA THR A 348 17.30 -33.47 -0.27
C THR A 348 15.90 -33.08 0.18
N ASP A 349 15.01 -32.92 -0.81
CA ASP A 349 13.61 -33.33 -0.83
C ASP A 349 13.17 -33.50 -2.30
#